data_AF-A0A916SK49-F1
#
_entry.id   AF-A0A916SK49-F1
#
_cell.length_a   1.000
_cell.length_b   1.000
_cell.length_c   1.000
_cell.angle_alpha   90.00
_cell.angle_beta   90.00
_cell.angle_gamma   90.00
#
_symmetry.space_group_name_H-M   'P 1'
#
loop_
_entity.id
_entity.type
_entity.pdbx_description
1 polymer ?
#
loop_
_entity_poly.entity_id
_entity_poly.type
_entity_poly.pdbx_seq_one_letter_code
_entity_poly.pdbx_strand_id
1 'polypeptide(L)'
;MIQPAAYKNCSEFYEVVKTVEFVMPYGGGDTQFRIEALHDQQSGRFSTRVSYHEHFHLQPSYPVVSGKFTTKPGDFQVWVPLPNAAWTDRNTADEAITQALGFLGAH
;
A
#
# COMPACT_ATOMS: atom_id res chain seq x y z
N MET A 1 21.18 -8.73 6.13
CA MET A 1 20.79 -7.39 5.61
C MET A 1 20.90 -7.46 4.09
N ILE A 2 19.87 -7.03 3.36
CA ILE A 2 19.89 -7.02 1.88
C ILE A 2 20.88 -5.93 1.43
N GLN A 3 21.66 -6.17 0.38
CA GLN A 3 22.63 -5.22 -0.17
C GLN A 3 22.12 -4.69 -1.53
N PRO A 4 21.45 -3.53 -1.58
CA PRO A 4 20.85 -3.02 -2.82
C PRO A 4 21.88 -2.81 -3.92
N ALA A 5 23.10 -2.39 -3.55
CA ALA A 5 24.23 -2.19 -4.47
C ALA A 5 24.65 -3.46 -5.25
N ALA A 6 24.25 -4.65 -4.81
CA ALA A 6 24.50 -5.90 -5.54
C ALA A 6 23.58 -6.07 -6.78
N TYR A 7 22.50 -5.29 -6.89
CA TYR A 7 21.50 -5.43 -7.95
C TYR A 7 21.64 -4.33 -8.99
N LYS A 8 22.38 -4.61 -10.08
CA LYS A 8 22.76 -3.65 -11.14
C LYS A 8 21.59 -2.93 -11.85
N ASN A 9 20.38 -3.48 -11.79
CA ASN A 9 19.18 -2.93 -12.42
C ASN A 9 18.14 -2.39 -11.41
N CYS A 10 18.55 -2.20 -10.15
CA CYS A 10 17.69 -1.63 -9.10
C CYS A 10 17.99 -0.13 -8.97
N SER A 11 17.10 0.73 -9.47
CA SER A 11 17.25 2.18 -9.38
C SER A 11 16.94 2.72 -7.98
N GLU A 12 15.98 2.10 -7.29
CA GLU A 12 15.52 2.52 -5.97
C GLU A 12 15.26 1.28 -5.10
N PHE A 13 15.57 1.41 -3.81
CA PHE A 13 15.38 0.36 -2.81
C PHE A 13 14.80 0.96 -1.54
N TYR A 14 13.67 0.41 -1.10
CA TYR A 14 13.01 0.82 0.13
C TYR A 14 12.73 -0.39 0.99
N GLU A 15 12.90 -0.25 2.30
CA GLU A 15 12.53 -1.26 3.29
C GLU A 15 11.22 -0.86 3.97
N VAL A 16 10.25 -1.77 3.99
CA VAL A 16 9.05 -1.58 4.81
C VAL A 16 9.44 -1.89 6.26
N VAL A 17 9.61 -0.87 7.07
CA VAL A 17 10.08 -1.04 8.46
C VAL A 17 8.94 -1.15 9.46
N LYS A 18 7.75 -0.65 9.10
CA LYS A 18 6.57 -0.65 9.95
C LYS A 18 5.31 -0.57 9.10
N THR A 19 4.30 -1.35 9.47
CA THR A 19 2.97 -1.30 8.89
C THR A 19 1.95 -1.08 9.99
N VAL A 20 1.02 -0.16 9.77
CA VAL A 20 -0.12 0.08 10.66
C VAL A 20 -1.39 -0.08 9.86
N GLU A 21 -2.34 -0.83 10.42
CA GLU A 21 -3.69 -0.99 9.87
C GLU A 21 -4.71 -0.46 10.87
N PHE A 22 -5.73 0.20 10.35
CA PHE A 22 -6.80 0.76 11.17
C PHE A 22 -8.08 0.89 10.33
N VAL A 23 -9.20 1.14 11.01
CA VAL A 23 -10.50 1.34 10.38
C VAL A 23 -10.98 2.75 10.72
N MET A 24 -11.48 3.47 9.71
CA MET A 24 -12.11 4.78 9.92
C MET A 24 -13.24 5.01 8.91
N PRO A 25 -14.18 5.92 9.20
CA PRO A 25 -15.20 6.32 8.24
C PRO A 25 -14.57 6.97 7.00
N TYR A 26 -14.93 6.48 5.81
CA TYR A 26 -14.51 7.01 4.52
C TYR A 26 -15.54 6.62 3.45
N GLY A 27 -15.92 7.55 2.56
CA GLY A 27 -16.84 7.24 1.45
C GLY A 27 -18.25 6.80 1.87
N GLY A 28 -18.69 7.13 3.09
CA GLY A 28 -20.03 6.78 3.60
C GLY A 28 -20.10 5.48 4.40
N GLY A 29 -18.97 4.83 4.69
CA GLY A 29 -18.90 3.64 5.55
C GLY A 29 -17.54 3.46 6.21
N ASP A 30 -17.40 2.44 7.05
CA ASP A 30 -16.12 2.10 7.66
C ASP A 30 -15.20 1.43 6.63
N THR A 31 -14.03 2.01 6.42
CA THR A 31 -13.01 1.53 5.49
C THR A 31 -11.75 1.18 6.24
N GLN A 32 -11.15 0.04 5.90
CA GLN A 32 -9.85 -0.37 6.44
C GLN A 32 -8.73 0.29 5.64
N PHE A 33 -7.79 0.91 6.34
CA PHE A 33 -6.59 1.54 5.80
C PHE A 33 -5.34 0.81 6.25
N ARG A 34 -4.30 0.88 5.43
CA ARG A 34 -2.94 0.42 5.73
C ARG A 34 -1.95 1.52 5.37
N ILE A 35 -1.10 1.86 6.34
CA ILE A 35 0.05 2.76 6.16
C ILE A 35 1.32 1.93 6.31
N GLU A 36 2.17 1.95 5.30
CA GLU A 36 3.50 1.33 5.30
C GLU A 36 4.56 2.44 5.36
N ALA A 37 5.44 2.39 6.37
CA ALA A 37 6.59 3.26 6.46
C ALA A 37 7.75 2.65 5.66
N LEU A 38 8.20 3.38 4.64
CA LEU A 38 9.25 3.03 3.71
C LEU A 38 10.53 3.75 4.13
N HIS A 39 11.58 2.99 4.46
CA HIS A 39 12.91 3.52 4.72
C HIS A 39 13.73 3.50 3.43
N ASP A 40 14.12 4.68 2.96
CA ASP A 40 15.10 4.81 1.89
C ASP A 40 16.52 4.70 2.48
N GLN A 41 17.20 3.61 2.15
CA GLN A 41 18.57 3.36 2.62
C GLN A 41 19.60 4.31 2.01
N GLN A 42 19.28 5.04 0.92
CA GLN A 42 20.18 6.01 0.31
C GLN A 42 20.14 7.36 1.04
N SER A 43 18.94 7.90 1.30
CA SER A 43 18.77 9.17 2.01
C SER A 43 18.70 9.03 3.53
N GLY A 44 18.44 7.83 4.06
CA GLY A 44 18.16 7.58 5.48
C GLY A 44 16.81 8.13 5.94
N ARG A 45 15.92 8.48 5.00
CA ARG A 45 14.63 9.13 5.26
C ARG A 45 13.49 8.12 5.21
N PHE A 46 12.39 8.46 5.88
CA PHE A 46 11.18 7.65 5.92
C PHE A 46 10.04 8.37 5.19
N SER A 47 9.40 7.67 4.26
CA SER A 47 8.16 8.08 3.61
C SER A 47 7.07 7.04 3.89
N THR A 48 5.84 7.31 3.46
CA THR A 48 4.71 6.40 3.68
C THR A 48 4.00 6.08 2.38
N ARG A 49 3.59 4.82 2.25
CA ARG A 49 2.56 4.40 1.29
C ARG A 49 1.26 4.17 2.04
N VAL A 50 0.19 4.79 1.56
CA VAL A 50 -1.16 4.60 2.12
C VAL A 50 -1.99 3.82 1.12
N SER A 51 -2.69 2.81 1.62
CA SER A 51 -3.64 2.02 0.85
C SER A 51 -4.92 1.81 1.66
N TYR A 52 -6.01 1.53 0.97
CA TYR A 52 -7.29 1.19 1.59
C TYR A 52 -7.84 -0.08 0.98
N HIS A 53 -8.67 -0.77 1.74
CA HIS A 53 -9.25 -2.04 1.33
C HIS A 53 -10.49 -1.80 0.48
N GLU A 54 -10.49 -2.32 -0.73
CA GLU A 54 -11.59 -2.16 -1.70
C GLU A 54 -12.11 -3.52 -2.15
N HIS A 55 -13.42 -3.59 -2.36
CA HIS A 55 -14.12 -4.81 -2.77
C HIS A 55 -14.38 -4.78 -4.27
N PHE A 56 -13.93 -5.81 -4.99
CA PHE A 56 -14.17 -5.93 -6.42
C PHE A 56 -14.80 -7.28 -6.76
N HIS A 57 -15.75 -7.24 -7.69
CA HIS A 57 -16.22 -8.44 -8.37
C HIS A 57 -15.33 -8.71 -9.58
N LEU A 58 -14.53 -9.77 -9.54
CA LEU A 58 -13.65 -10.14 -10.63
C LEU A 58 -14.31 -11.19 -11.51
N GLN A 59 -14.46 -10.87 -12.80
CA GLN A 59 -14.80 -11.82 -13.84
C GLN A 59 -13.51 -12.26 -14.56
N PRO A 60 -13.04 -13.49 -14.38
CA PRO A 60 -11.83 -13.96 -15.04
C PRO A 60 -11.99 -13.99 -16.57
N SER A 61 -10.96 -13.57 -17.29
CA SER A 61 -10.91 -13.58 -18.76
C SER A 61 -9.90 -14.59 -19.34
N TYR A 62 -9.04 -15.19 -18.51
CA TYR A 62 -8.04 -16.19 -18.89
C TYR A 62 -7.51 -16.95 -17.64
N PRO A 63 -7.02 -18.20 -17.75
CA PRO A 63 -7.11 -19.09 -18.91
C PRO A 63 -8.50 -19.67 -19.13
N VAL A 64 -8.81 -19.92 -20.40
CA VAL A 64 -9.97 -20.69 -20.83
C VAL A 64 -9.50 -22.10 -21.13
N VAL A 65 -10.00 -23.08 -20.38
CA VAL A 65 -9.76 -24.50 -20.64
C VAL A 65 -11.09 -25.12 -21.09
N SER A 66 -11.10 -25.65 -22.32
CA SER A 66 -12.30 -26.27 -22.92
C SER A 66 -13.54 -25.35 -22.94
N GLY A 67 -13.34 -24.06 -23.26
CA GLY A 67 -14.42 -23.07 -23.35
C GLY A 67 -14.96 -22.59 -21.99
N LYS A 68 -14.35 -22.99 -20.87
CA LYS A 68 -14.69 -22.51 -19.52
C LYS A 68 -13.49 -21.82 -18.89
N PHE A 69 -13.74 -20.69 -18.22
CA PHE A 69 -12.70 -20.07 -17.39
C PHE A 69 -12.36 -21.01 -16.23
N THR A 70 -11.07 -21.16 -15.95
CA THR A 70 -10.59 -22.04 -14.87
C THR A 70 -11.01 -21.58 -13.48
N THR A 71 -11.29 -20.28 -13.33
CA THR A 71 -11.70 -19.66 -12.07
C THR A 71 -13.12 -19.12 -12.21
N LYS A 72 -13.94 -19.31 -11.19
CA LYS A 72 -15.29 -18.73 -11.14
C LYS A 72 -15.20 -17.23 -10.83
N PRO A 73 -16.14 -16.42 -11.33
CA PRO A 73 -16.32 -15.06 -10.84
C PRO A 73 -16.55 -15.06 -9.34
N GLY A 74 -16.03 -14.05 -8.67
CA GLY A 74 -16.11 -13.95 -7.23
C GLY A 74 -15.73 -12.57 -6.73
N ASP A 75 -16.05 -12.36 -5.46
CA ASP A 75 -15.70 -11.13 -4.76
C ASP A 75 -14.30 -11.29 -4.16
N PHE A 76 -13.47 -10.28 -4.39
CA PHE A 76 -12.11 -10.22 -3.90
C PHE A 76 -11.90 -8.91 -3.17
N GLN A 77 -10.98 -8.95 -2.22
CA GLN A 77 -10.55 -7.77 -1.48
C GLN A 77 -9.08 -7.53 -1.80
N VAL A 78 -8.73 -6.28 -2.12
CA VAL A 78 -7.37 -5.89 -2.43
C VAL A 78 -7.04 -4.56 -1.78
N TRP A 79 -5.75 -4.36 -1.50
CA TRP A 79 -5.23 -3.07 -1.08
C TRP A 79 -5.03 -2.19 -2.30
N VAL A 80 -5.80 -1.11 -2.37
CA VAL A 80 -5.70 -0.10 -3.43
C VAL A 80 -4.88 1.07 -2.89
N PRO A 81 -3.82 1.51 -3.60
CA PRO A 81 -3.11 2.73 -3.23
C PRO A 81 -4.07 3.93 -3.18
N LEU A 82 -4.03 4.70 -2.10
CA LEU A 82 -4.83 5.91 -1.99
C LEU A 82 -4.25 6.99 -2.93
N PRO A 83 -4.94 7.37 -4.02
CA PRO A 83 -4.33 8.16 -5.11
C PRO A 83 -3.83 9.54 -4.67
N ASN A 84 -4.52 10.14 -3.71
CA ASN A 84 -4.25 11.50 -3.21
C ASN A 84 -3.60 11.49 -1.83
N ALA A 85 -2.94 10.39 -1.45
CA ALA A 85 -2.19 10.36 -0.20
C ALA A 85 -1.07 11.40 -0.24
N ALA A 86 -1.06 12.31 0.74
CA ALA A 86 -0.03 13.33 0.82
C ALA A 86 1.34 12.71 1.14
N TRP A 87 2.38 13.29 0.54
CA TRP A 87 3.76 12.84 0.69
C TRP A 87 4.26 13.06 2.13
N THR A 88 4.99 12.09 2.66
CA THR A 88 5.70 12.20 3.94
C THR A 88 7.20 12.04 3.72
N ASP A 89 7.97 12.76 4.54
CA ASP A 89 9.44 12.72 4.49
C ASP A 89 9.98 13.08 5.89
N ARG A 90 10.37 12.07 6.66
CA ARG A 90 10.66 12.18 8.09
C ARG A 90 11.90 11.39 8.51
N ASN A 91 12.36 11.64 9.73
CA ASN A 91 13.58 11.01 10.26
C ASN A 91 13.32 9.64 10.88
N THR A 92 12.06 9.33 11.23
CA THR A 92 11.68 8.05 11.83
C THR A 92 10.39 7.53 11.21
N ALA A 93 10.20 6.21 11.29
CA ALA A 93 8.97 5.55 10.85
C ALA A 93 7.73 6.09 11.59
N ASP A 94 7.85 6.34 12.89
CA ASP A 94 6.75 6.82 13.73
C ASP A 94 6.33 8.25 13.38
N GLU A 95 7.29 9.14 13.10
CA GLU A 95 7.00 10.48 12.61
C GLU A 95 6.30 10.44 11.24
N ALA A 96 6.76 9.58 10.33
CA ALA A 96 6.17 9.43 9.00
C ALA A 96 4.72 8.93 9.08
N ILE A 97 4.46 7.91 9.90
CA ILE A 97 3.12 7.38 10.15
C ILE A 97 2.23 8.42 10.83
N THR A 98 2.73 9.11 11.85
CA THR A 98 1.96 10.15 12.57
C THR A 98 1.55 11.27 11.63
N GLN A 99 2.45 11.70 10.74
CA GLN A 99 2.12 12.69 9.72
C GLN A 99 1.07 12.17 8.73
N ALA A 100 1.20 10.93 8.24
CA ALA A 100 0.23 10.32 7.32
C ALA A 100 -1.16 10.19 7.96
N LEU A 101 -1.24 9.79 9.23
CA LEU A 101 -2.49 9.77 10.01
C LEU A 101 -3.10 11.16 10.13
N GLY A 102 -2.27 12.19 10.37
CA GLY A 102 -2.72 13.57 10.41
C GLY A 102 -3.37 14.03 9.10
N PHE A 103 -2.85 13.59 7.95
CA PHE A 103 -3.46 13.89 6.65
C PHE A 103 -4.81 13.19 6.45
N LEU A 104 -4.96 11.96 6.94
CA LEU A 104 -6.22 11.21 6.82
C LEU A 104 -7.31 11.73 7.76
N GLY A 105 -6.93 12.17 8.95
CA GLY A 105 -7.86 12.71 9.95
C GLY A 105 -8.23 14.19 9.76
N ALA A 106 -7.57 14.91 8.83
CA ALA A 106 -7.86 16.32 8.54
C ALA A 106 -9.04 16.50 7.55
N HIS A 107 -9.89 15.49 7.39
CA HIS A 107 -11.03 15.47 6.48
C HIS A 107 -12.36 15.35 7.22
#